data_AF-A0A3D4EV08-F1
#
_entry.id   AF-A0A3D4EV08-F1
#
_cell.length_a   1.000
_cell.length_b   1.000
_cell.length_c   1.000
_cell.angle_alpha   90.00
_cell.angle_beta   90.00
_cell.angle_gamma   90.00
#
_symmetry.space_group_name_H-M   'P 1'
#
loop_
_entity.id
_entity.type
_entity.pdbx_description
1 polymer ?
#
loop_
_entity_poly.entity_id
_entity_poly.type
_entity_poly.pdbx_seq_one_letter_code
_entity_poly.pdbx_strand_id
1 'polypeptide(L)'
;MKVLIVLVATFSFPSILFGLVDFNGNGVSEIWELQYGATVVDDFDSDNDGISNKAEGIAGTDPHDPTSLLALELPDLDEAEVRFSWSAEAGKIYRIERWDPTVNGWSEAALILPLSAAAVQSVTLDRLDGGIFRLVSSDIDMDGDGLSAWEEVLMGTSDESAAGVDGSGEGDFVNALRALESEG
;
A
#
# COMPACT_ATOMS: atom_id res chain seq x y z
N MET A 1 0.98 -45.67 25.85
CA MET A 1 0.63 -44.35 26.42
C MET A 1 1.19 -43.30 25.46
N LYS A 2 0.36 -42.63 24.65
CA LYS A 2 0.80 -41.58 23.73
C LYS A 2 0.67 -40.24 24.45
N VAL A 3 1.78 -39.55 24.64
CA VAL A 3 1.81 -38.19 25.19
C VAL A 3 1.39 -37.25 24.07
N LEU A 4 0.28 -36.53 24.28
CA LEU A 4 -0.16 -35.46 23.39
C LEU A 4 0.52 -34.17 23.87
N ILE A 5 1.44 -33.63 23.06
CA ILE A 5 2.02 -32.30 23.30
C ILE A 5 1.13 -31.31 22.56
N VAL A 6 0.44 -30.44 23.30
CA VAL A 6 -0.29 -29.30 22.73
C VAL A 6 0.69 -28.13 22.73
N LEU A 7 1.19 -27.78 21.54
CA LEU A 7 1.93 -26.55 21.34
C LEU A 7 0.92 -25.42 21.11
N VAL A 8 0.74 -24.54 22.09
CA VAL A 8 -0.04 -23.31 21.89
C VAL A 8 0.91 -22.27 21.32
N ALA A 9 0.91 -22.11 20.00
CA ALA A 9 1.54 -20.97 19.36
C ALA A 9 0.59 -19.77 19.48
N THR A 10 0.93 -18.80 20.31
CA THR A 10 0.28 -17.49 20.29
C THR A 10 0.76 -16.76 19.04
N PHE A 11 -0.04 -16.80 17.97
CA PHE A 11 0.14 -15.88 16.85
C PHE A 11 -0.34 -14.51 17.32
N SER A 12 0.59 -13.61 17.66
CA SER A 12 0.28 -12.19 17.71
C SER A 12 0.00 -11.78 16.28
N PHE A 13 -1.27 -11.58 15.94
CA PHE A 13 -1.60 -10.92 14.68
C PHE A 13 -1.15 -9.47 14.84
N PRO A 14 -0.21 -8.96 14.02
CA PRO A 14 0.06 -7.53 14.02
C PRO A 14 -1.28 -6.83 13.77
N SER A 15 -1.65 -5.92 14.65
CA SER A 15 -2.81 -5.06 14.39
C SER A 15 -2.38 -4.17 13.23
N ILE A 16 -3.00 -4.35 12.07
CA ILE A 16 -2.76 -3.45 10.94
C ILE A 16 -3.38 -2.12 11.35
N LEU A 17 -2.53 -1.16 11.71
CA LEU A 17 -2.92 0.21 11.90
C LEU A 17 -2.92 0.89 10.54
N PHE A 18 -3.86 1.82 10.37
CA PHE A 18 -3.93 2.67 9.19
C PHE A 18 -3.51 4.05 9.61
N GLY A 19 -2.39 4.53 9.08
CA GLY A 19 -1.93 5.91 9.14
C GLY A 19 -1.93 6.48 7.73
N LEU A 20 -2.28 7.76 7.64
CA LEU A 20 -2.26 8.57 6.42
C LEU A 20 -2.43 10.02 6.85
N VAL A 21 -1.54 10.90 6.40
CA VAL A 21 -1.70 12.35 6.55
C VAL A 21 -2.66 12.83 5.46
N ASP A 22 -3.95 12.94 5.78
CA ASP A 22 -5.04 13.44 4.90
C ASP A 22 -5.95 14.43 5.66
N PHE A 23 -5.47 15.66 5.81
CA PHE A 23 -6.12 16.79 6.48
C PHE A 23 -7.33 17.31 5.70
N ASN A 24 -7.30 17.25 4.37
CA ASN A 24 -8.39 17.75 3.54
C ASN A 24 -9.50 16.71 3.29
N GLY A 25 -9.24 15.43 3.61
CA GLY A 25 -10.19 14.33 3.54
C GLY A 25 -10.51 13.86 2.13
N ASN A 26 -9.62 14.10 1.15
CA ASN A 26 -9.83 13.69 -0.24
C ASN A 26 -9.47 12.21 -0.50
N GLY A 27 -8.83 11.56 0.47
CA GLY A 27 -8.37 10.17 0.44
C GLY A 27 -6.96 9.98 -0.09
N VAL A 28 -6.18 11.05 -0.27
CA VAL A 28 -4.80 11.07 -0.75
C VAL A 28 -3.92 11.73 0.31
N SER A 29 -2.67 11.29 0.43
CA SER A 29 -1.71 11.86 1.38
C SER A 29 -1.36 13.31 1.02
N GLU A 30 -1.32 14.22 1.98
CA GLU A 30 -0.74 15.54 1.74
C GLU A 30 0.75 15.49 1.40
N ILE A 31 1.48 14.43 1.80
CA ILE A 31 2.88 14.25 1.39
C ILE A 31 2.95 13.94 -0.11
N TRP A 32 1.99 13.18 -0.64
CA TRP A 32 1.85 12.99 -2.09
C TRP A 32 1.56 14.33 -2.79
N GLU A 33 0.58 15.08 -2.26
CA GLU A 33 0.21 16.38 -2.84
C GLU A 33 1.37 17.38 -2.78
N LEU A 34 2.19 17.34 -1.73
CA LEU A 34 3.39 18.17 -1.59
C LEU A 34 4.44 17.82 -2.67
N GLN A 35 4.74 16.52 -2.81
CA GLN A 35 5.73 16.01 -3.77
C GLN A 35 5.36 16.38 -5.21
N TYR A 36 4.06 16.32 -5.54
CA TYR A 36 3.56 16.53 -6.89
C TYR A 36 2.76 17.83 -7.04
N GLY A 37 3.00 18.86 -6.21
CA GLY A 37 2.16 20.06 -5.99
C GLY A 37 1.66 20.90 -7.19
N ALA A 38 1.92 20.50 -8.43
CA ALA A 38 1.22 20.96 -9.62
C ALA A 38 -0.03 20.13 -9.98
N THR A 39 -0.15 18.91 -9.44
CA THR A 39 -1.21 17.95 -9.75
C THR A 39 -2.39 18.13 -8.82
N VAL A 40 -3.59 18.23 -9.40
CA VAL A 40 -4.82 18.27 -8.64
C VAL A 40 -5.30 16.84 -8.39
N VAL A 41 -5.71 16.55 -7.17
CA VAL A 41 -6.35 15.26 -6.82
C VAL A 41 -7.76 15.23 -7.41
N ASP A 42 -7.85 14.76 -8.66
CA ASP A 42 -9.10 14.65 -9.42
C ASP A 42 -9.12 13.44 -10.36
N ASP A 43 -10.17 13.37 -11.19
CA ASP A 43 -10.35 12.30 -12.19
C ASP A 43 -9.58 12.58 -13.50
N PHE A 44 -8.73 13.62 -13.55
CA PHE A 44 -7.88 13.88 -14.72
C PHE A 44 -6.71 12.92 -14.75
N ASP A 45 -6.26 12.57 -15.95
CA ASP A 45 -5.12 11.69 -16.22
C ASP A 45 -4.03 12.56 -16.84
N SER A 46 -3.03 12.92 -16.03
CA SER A 46 -2.05 13.95 -16.36
C SER A 46 -1.01 13.48 -17.37
N ASP A 47 -0.65 12.20 -17.33
CA ASP A 47 0.39 11.61 -18.18
C ASP A 47 -0.16 10.72 -19.32
N ASN A 48 -1.47 10.49 -19.35
CA ASN A 48 -2.23 9.73 -20.33
C ASN A 48 -1.96 8.22 -20.31
N ASP A 49 -1.77 7.64 -19.12
CA ASP A 49 -1.59 6.21 -18.94
C ASP A 49 -2.92 5.44 -18.71
N GLY A 50 -4.03 6.16 -18.53
CA GLY A 50 -5.36 5.64 -18.27
C GLY A 50 -5.75 5.60 -16.79
N ILE A 51 -4.91 6.09 -15.89
CA ILE A 51 -5.13 6.21 -14.46
C ILE A 51 -5.34 7.69 -14.11
N SER A 52 -6.32 7.96 -13.25
CA SER A 52 -6.57 9.33 -12.78
C SER A 52 -5.57 9.72 -11.69
N ASN A 53 -5.20 10.99 -11.62
CA ASN A 53 -4.39 11.60 -10.56
C ASN A 53 -4.82 11.15 -9.15
N LYS A 54 -6.14 11.08 -8.88
CA LYS A 54 -6.66 10.60 -7.60
C LYS A 54 -6.32 9.14 -7.31
N ALA A 55 -6.45 8.28 -8.31
CA ALA A 55 -6.12 6.86 -8.18
C ALA A 55 -4.61 6.66 -8.00
N GLU A 56 -3.79 7.47 -8.67
CA GLU A 56 -2.34 7.50 -8.50
C GLU A 56 -1.94 7.95 -7.09
N GLY A 57 -2.55 9.01 -6.57
CA GLY A 57 -2.36 9.46 -5.20
C GLY A 57 -2.68 8.41 -4.15
N ILE A 58 -3.75 7.63 -4.35
CA ILE A 58 -4.09 6.49 -3.48
C ILE A 58 -3.06 5.35 -3.63
N ALA A 59 -2.61 5.10 -4.86
CA ALA A 59 -1.62 4.06 -5.15
C ALA A 59 -0.20 4.44 -4.70
N GLY A 60 0.06 5.73 -4.49
CA GLY A 60 1.38 6.27 -4.20
C GLY A 60 2.28 6.39 -5.43
N THR A 61 1.70 6.45 -6.63
CA THR A 61 2.42 6.51 -7.90
C THR A 61 2.61 7.95 -8.40
N ASP A 62 3.53 8.15 -9.35
CA ASP A 62 3.86 9.44 -9.95
C ASP A 62 2.89 9.84 -11.09
N PRO A 63 2.08 10.91 -10.94
CA PRO A 63 1.10 11.37 -11.92
C PRO A 63 1.71 12.02 -13.18
N HIS A 64 3.02 11.97 -13.33
CA HIS A 64 3.76 12.53 -14.45
C HIS A 64 4.64 11.49 -15.15
N ASP A 65 4.63 10.24 -14.70
CA ASP A 65 5.36 9.14 -15.31
C ASP A 65 4.42 7.99 -15.70
N PRO A 66 4.12 7.80 -16.99
CA PRO A 66 3.16 6.80 -17.46
C PRO A 66 3.66 5.35 -17.31
N THR A 67 4.84 5.16 -16.71
CA THR A 67 5.37 3.85 -16.33
C THR A 67 5.25 3.57 -14.83
N SER A 68 4.91 4.58 -14.03
CA SER A 68 4.62 4.52 -12.61
C SER A 68 3.12 4.35 -12.40
N LEU A 69 2.60 3.13 -12.56
CA LEU A 69 1.17 2.85 -12.38
C LEU A 69 0.90 1.54 -11.65
N LEU A 70 -0.22 1.52 -10.92
CA LEU A 70 -0.71 0.31 -10.29
C LEU A 70 -1.61 -0.47 -11.24
N ALA A 71 -1.02 -1.45 -11.91
CA ALA A 71 -1.74 -2.34 -12.81
C ALA A 71 -1.39 -3.80 -12.55
N LEU A 72 -2.40 -4.68 -12.62
CA LEU A 72 -2.16 -6.11 -12.74
C LEU A 72 -1.63 -6.42 -14.14
N GLU A 73 -0.50 -7.11 -14.19
CA GLU A 73 -0.02 -7.73 -15.41
C GLU A 73 -0.96 -8.86 -15.85
N LEU A 74 -0.83 -9.28 -17.10
CA LEU A 74 -1.50 -10.48 -17.57
C LEU A 74 -1.05 -11.68 -16.72
N PRO A 75 -1.97 -12.37 -16.03
CA PRO A 75 -1.59 -13.42 -15.12
C PRO A 75 -0.98 -14.61 -15.86
N ASP A 76 0.06 -15.18 -15.29
CA ASP A 76 0.66 -16.43 -15.76
C ASP A 76 -0.19 -17.61 -15.24
N LEU A 77 -0.62 -18.47 -16.16
CA LEU A 77 -1.61 -19.52 -15.90
C LEU A 77 -0.97 -20.89 -16.08
N ASP A 78 -0.96 -21.67 -15.01
CA ASP A 78 -0.67 -23.10 -15.03
C ASP A 78 -1.98 -23.91 -14.87
N GLU A 79 -1.91 -25.24 -14.96
CA GLU A 79 -3.03 -26.16 -14.76
C GLU A 79 -3.61 -26.05 -13.34
N ALA A 80 -2.77 -25.85 -12.33
CA ALA A 80 -3.15 -25.85 -10.92
C ALA A 80 -3.04 -24.47 -10.23
N GLU A 81 -2.33 -23.52 -10.83
CA GLU A 81 -1.97 -22.26 -10.19
C GLU A 81 -2.20 -21.07 -11.14
N VAL A 82 -2.42 -19.89 -10.54
CA VAL A 82 -2.40 -18.60 -11.23
C VAL A 82 -1.41 -17.68 -10.50
N ARG A 83 -0.50 -17.07 -11.25
CA ARG A 83 0.43 -16.06 -10.73
C ARG A 83 0.01 -14.67 -11.20
N PHE A 84 -0.18 -13.79 -10.24
CA PHE A 84 -0.39 -12.36 -10.47
C PHE A 84 0.92 -11.61 -10.18
N SER A 85 1.23 -10.61 -11.00
CA SER A 85 2.36 -9.69 -10.81
C SER A 85 1.95 -8.25 -11.10
N TRP A 86 2.64 -7.31 -10.44
CA TRP A 86 2.46 -5.87 -10.60
C TRP A 86 3.71 -5.12 -10.13
N SER A 87 3.89 -3.89 -10.62
CA SER A 87 4.85 -2.94 -10.06
C SER A 87 4.33 -2.43 -8.72
N ALA A 88 5.07 -2.69 -7.64
CA ALA A 88 4.72 -2.26 -6.30
C ALA A 88 5.55 -1.06 -5.87
N GLU A 89 4.88 -0.09 -5.25
CA GLU A 89 5.49 1.00 -4.51
C GLU A 89 5.98 0.52 -3.15
N ALA A 90 7.07 1.11 -2.69
CA ALA A 90 7.61 0.86 -1.36
C ALA A 90 6.61 1.28 -0.27
N GLY A 91 6.53 0.57 0.86
CA GLY A 91 5.65 0.94 1.97
C GLY A 91 4.14 0.68 1.74
N LYS A 92 3.69 0.42 0.50
CA LYS A 92 2.29 0.07 0.21
C LYS A 92 2.00 -1.41 0.41
N ILE A 93 0.84 -1.71 0.99
CA ILE A 93 0.28 -3.06 1.06
C ILE A 93 -0.60 -3.33 -0.15
N TYR A 94 -0.60 -4.59 -0.60
CA TYR A 94 -1.43 -5.03 -1.70
C TYR A 94 -2.35 -6.18 -1.31
N ARG A 95 -3.59 -6.12 -1.79
CA ARG A 95 -4.56 -7.21 -1.67
C ARG A 95 -4.99 -7.67 -3.05
N ILE A 96 -4.93 -8.98 -3.27
CA ILE A 96 -5.68 -9.60 -4.37
C ILE A 96 -7.04 -9.94 -3.81
N GLU A 97 -8.07 -9.32 -4.37
CA GLU A 97 -9.45 -9.60 -4.02
C GLU A 97 -10.14 -10.37 -5.14
N ARG A 98 -10.96 -11.36 -4.77
CA ARG A 98 -11.78 -12.14 -5.69
C ARG A 98 -13.24 -11.79 -5.48
N TRP A 99 -13.96 -11.61 -6.58
CA TRP A 99 -15.41 -11.44 -6.53
C TRP A 99 -16.07 -12.72 -6.00
N ASP A 100 -16.84 -12.58 -4.92
CA ASP A 100 -17.62 -13.63 -4.31
C ASP A 100 -19.12 -13.38 -4.54
N PRO A 101 -19.77 -14.19 -5.39
CA PRO A 101 -21.20 -14.05 -5.67
C PRO A 101 -22.09 -14.41 -4.47
N THR A 102 -21.58 -15.15 -3.48
CA THR A 102 -22.35 -15.56 -2.30
C THR A 102 -22.60 -14.41 -1.33
N VAL A 103 -21.62 -13.51 -1.20
CA VAL A 103 -21.74 -12.26 -0.43
C VAL A 103 -22.04 -11.05 -1.32
N ASN A 104 -22.11 -11.24 -2.64
CA ASN A 104 -22.27 -10.18 -3.64
C ASN A 104 -21.25 -9.05 -3.44
N GLY A 105 -19.99 -9.43 -3.29
CA GLY A 105 -18.93 -8.49 -2.91
C GLY A 105 -17.53 -9.05 -3.17
N TRP A 106 -16.53 -8.28 -2.77
CA TRP A 106 -15.13 -8.67 -2.87
C TRP A 106 -14.69 -9.38 -1.60
N SER A 107 -13.92 -10.44 -1.77
CA SER A 107 -13.30 -11.22 -0.70
C SER A 107 -11.80 -11.22 -0.87
N GLU A 108 -11.05 -11.10 0.23
CA GLU A 108 -9.59 -11.17 0.17
C GLU A 108 -9.14 -12.59 -0.20
N ALA A 109 -8.36 -12.69 -1.27
CA ALA A 109 -7.73 -13.93 -1.70
C ALA A 109 -6.27 -14.01 -1.24
N ALA A 110 -5.58 -12.87 -1.19
CA ALA A 110 -4.25 -12.75 -0.61
C ALA A 110 -3.97 -11.33 -0.11
N LEU A 111 -3.15 -11.24 0.93
CA LEU A 111 -2.53 -10.03 1.46
C LEU A 111 -1.02 -10.12 1.24
N ILE A 112 -0.44 -9.05 0.70
CA ILE A 112 0.97 -8.91 0.37
C ILE A 112 1.52 -7.72 1.14
N LEU A 113 2.52 -7.99 1.98
CA LEU A 113 3.19 -7.02 2.83
C LEU A 113 4.04 -6.05 2.00
N PRO A 114 4.34 -4.85 2.51
CA PRO A 114 5.08 -3.87 1.75
C PRO A 114 6.55 -4.28 1.61
N LEU A 115 7.21 -3.65 0.64
CA LEU A 115 8.67 -3.70 0.49
C LEU A 115 9.27 -2.38 0.92
N SER A 116 10.53 -2.38 1.35
CA SER A 116 11.27 -1.16 1.66
C SER A 116 11.75 -0.39 0.42
N ALA A 117 11.51 -0.92 -0.78
CA ALA A 117 11.89 -0.34 -2.06
C ALA A 117 10.91 -0.78 -3.15
N ALA A 118 10.64 0.10 -4.11
CA ALA A 118 9.75 -0.20 -5.23
C ALA A 118 10.33 -1.35 -6.07
N ALA A 119 9.49 -2.34 -6.36
CA ALA A 119 9.88 -3.54 -7.09
C ALA A 119 8.66 -4.28 -7.64
N VAL A 120 8.87 -5.20 -8.58
CA VAL A 120 7.81 -6.11 -9.02
C VAL A 120 7.51 -7.10 -7.88
N GLN A 121 6.25 -7.14 -7.46
CA GLN A 121 5.75 -8.16 -6.55
C GLN A 121 4.89 -9.18 -7.28
N SER A 122 4.78 -10.39 -6.71
CA SER A 122 3.90 -11.42 -7.26
C SER A 122 3.30 -12.29 -6.17
N VAL A 123 2.14 -12.84 -6.46
CA VAL A 123 1.48 -13.86 -5.62
C VAL A 123 0.96 -15.00 -6.48
N THR A 124 1.08 -16.22 -5.97
CA THR A 124 0.56 -17.43 -6.60
C THR A 124 -0.61 -17.94 -5.79
N LEU A 125 -1.74 -18.19 -6.45
CA LEU A 125 -2.95 -18.74 -5.85
C LEU A 125 -3.30 -20.08 -6.51
N ASP A 126 -3.90 -20.97 -5.74
CA ASP A 126 -4.51 -22.19 -6.29
C ASP A 126 -5.60 -21.81 -7.30
N ARG A 127 -5.50 -22.38 -8.50
CA ARG A 127 -6.48 -22.22 -9.55
C ARG A 127 -7.65 -23.15 -9.26
N LEU A 128 -8.61 -22.62 -8.49
CA LEU A 128 -9.87 -23.31 -8.18
C LEU A 128 -10.74 -23.40 -9.44
N ASP A 129 -11.54 -22.36 -9.71
CA ASP A 129 -12.53 -22.34 -10.81
C ASP A 129 -12.44 -21.08 -11.70
N GLY A 130 -11.29 -20.39 -11.67
CA GLY A 130 -11.16 -19.05 -12.25
C GLY A 130 -11.96 -17.99 -11.47
N GLY A 131 -12.16 -16.80 -12.02
CA GLY A 131 -12.92 -15.74 -11.35
C GLY A 131 -12.56 -14.34 -11.85
N ILE A 132 -13.21 -13.34 -11.27
CA ILE A 132 -12.86 -11.93 -11.45
C ILE A 132 -12.02 -11.53 -10.25
N PHE A 133 -10.84 -11.00 -10.53
CA PHE A 133 -9.88 -10.55 -9.54
C PHE A 133 -9.62 -9.06 -9.70
N ARG A 134 -9.29 -8.38 -8.61
CA ARG A 134 -8.74 -7.03 -8.63
C ARG A 134 -7.57 -6.92 -7.67
N LEU A 135 -6.67 -6.00 -7.98
CA LEU A 135 -5.59 -5.57 -7.10
C LEU A 135 -6.05 -4.30 -6.38
N VAL A 136 -5.77 -4.23 -5.09
CA VAL A 136 -6.09 -3.09 -4.23
C VAL A 136 -4.84 -2.70 -3.46
N SER A 137 -4.39 -1.47 -3.58
CA SER A 137 -3.37 -0.89 -2.69
C SER A 137 -4.01 -0.37 -1.40
N SER A 138 -3.25 -0.34 -0.32
CA SER A 138 -3.64 0.30 0.94
C SER A 138 -2.40 0.73 1.71
N ASP A 139 -2.58 1.74 2.55
CA ASP A 139 -1.58 2.20 3.49
C ASP A 139 -1.55 1.35 4.76
N ILE A 140 -0.39 1.28 5.42
CA ILE A 140 -0.20 0.68 6.73
C ILE A 140 0.68 1.60 7.56
N ASP A 141 0.33 1.75 8.83
CA ASP A 141 1.19 2.36 9.85
C ASP A 141 1.76 1.21 10.68
N MET A 142 3.07 0.97 10.56
CA MET A 142 3.71 -0.22 11.14
C MET A 142 4.11 -0.03 12.61
N ASP A 143 4.46 1.19 13.00
CA ASP A 143 4.95 1.50 14.33
C ASP A 143 3.91 2.26 15.20
N GLY A 144 2.81 2.69 14.60
CA GLY A 144 1.67 3.32 15.25
C GLY A 144 1.85 4.81 15.52
N ASP A 145 2.73 5.51 14.79
CA ASP A 145 3.00 6.92 14.98
C ASP A 145 2.03 7.86 14.22
N GLY A 146 1.27 7.30 13.27
CA GLY A 146 0.29 8.00 12.44
C GLY A 146 0.73 8.28 11.00
N LEU A 147 2.00 8.05 10.66
CA LEU A 147 2.48 8.01 9.28
C LEU A 147 2.26 6.63 8.67
N SER A 148 2.00 6.60 7.37
CA SER A 148 2.04 5.35 6.63
C SER A 148 3.48 4.98 6.29
N ALA A 149 3.78 3.67 6.21
CA ALA A 149 5.07 3.17 5.76
C ALA A 149 5.46 3.71 4.37
N TRP A 150 4.48 4.04 3.51
CA TRP A 150 4.76 4.70 2.24
C TRP A 150 5.18 6.17 2.43
N GLU A 151 4.51 6.91 3.31
CA GLU A 151 4.88 8.29 3.67
C GLU A 151 6.28 8.36 4.28
N GLU A 152 6.61 7.41 5.15
CA GLU A 152 7.92 7.29 5.76
C GLU A 152 9.01 7.00 4.73
N VAL A 153 8.76 6.10 3.77
CA VAL A 153 9.72 5.85 2.68
C VAL A 153 9.96 7.10 1.85
N LEU A 154 8.91 7.87 1.52
CA LEU A 154 9.07 9.14 0.80
C LEU A 154 9.91 10.15 1.59
N MET A 155 9.73 10.19 2.90
CA MET A 155 10.47 11.09 3.78
C MET A 155 11.88 10.58 4.14
N GLY A 156 12.19 9.31 3.83
CA GLY A 156 13.42 8.66 4.25
C GLY A 156 13.51 8.37 5.75
N THR A 157 12.36 8.19 6.41
CA THR A 157 12.24 7.74 7.81
C THR A 157 12.03 6.22 7.87
N SER A 158 11.83 5.66 9.06
CA SER A 158 11.89 4.21 9.29
C SER A 158 10.56 3.68 9.81
N ASP A 159 9.91 2.84 9.01
CA ASP A 159 8.63 2.17 9.32
C ASP A 159 8.65 1.15 10.47
N GLU A 160 9.76 1.07 11.20
CA GLU A 160 9.92 0.23 12.37
C GLU A 160 10.06 1.07 13.65
N SER A 161 10.04 2.41 13.56
CA SER A 161 10.43 3.29 14.65
C SER A 161 9.86 4.71 14.54
N ALA A 162 8.90 5.00 15.41
CA ALA A 162 8.22 6.30 15.62
C ALA A 162 9.15 7.45 16.09
N ALA A 163 10.45 7.25 16.06
CA ALA A 163 11.46 8.20 16.47
C ALA A 163 12.06 8.86 15.22
N GLY A 164 12.07 10.19 15.20
CA GLY A 164 12.67 10.93 14.11
C GLY A 164 14.16 10.64 13.92
N VAL A 165 14.60 10.65 12.67
CA VAL A 165 15.99 10.37 12.25
C VAL A 165 16.95 11.55 12.46
N ASP A 166 16.44 12.74 12.82
CA ASP A 166 17.22 13.99 12.92
C ASP A 166 17.94 14.19 14.27
N GLY A 167 17.72 13.28 15.23
CA GLY A 167 18.31 13.35 16.57
C GLY A 167 17.76 14.46 17.46
N SER A 168 16.65 15.11 17.08
CA SER A 168 15.94 16.09 17.90
C SER A 168 15.24 15.47 19.11
N GLY A 169 14.93 14.16 19.02
CA GLY A 169 14.11 13.45 19.99
C GLY A 169 12.60 13.61 19.74
N GLU A 170 12.21 14.31 18.67
CA GLU A 170 10.84 14.36 18.18
C GLU A 170 10.58 13.20 17.21
N GLY A 171 9.33 12.72 17.15
CA GLY A 171 8.91 11.66 16.22
C GLY A 171 8.89 12.16 14.77
N ASP A 172 9.03 11.24 13.83
CA ASP A 172 8.92 11.48 12.39
C ASP A 172 7.59 12.08 11.96
N PHE A 173 6.46 11.69 12.58
CA PHE A 173 5.19 12.40 12.37
C PHE A 173 5.29 13.92 12.59
N VAL A 174 6.00 14.37 13.64
CA VAL A 174 6.19 15.81 13.93
C VAL A 174 7.07 16.47 12.88
N ASN A 175 8.07 15.75 12.36
CA ASN A 175 8.92 16.23 11.29
C ASN A 175 8.15 16.36 9.97
N ALA A 176 7.23 15.43 9.69
CA ALA A 176 6.33 15.48 8.53
C ALA A 176 5.46 16.73 8.56
N LEU A 177 4.84 17.00 9.72
CA LEU A 177 3.99 18.17 9.90
C LEU A 177 4.77 19.48 9.68
N ARG A 178 6.01 19.58 10.18
CA ARG A 178 6.84 20.77 9.95
C ARG A 178 7.23 20.96 8.50
N ALA A 179 7.50 19.88 7.76
CA ALA A 179 7.77 19.97 6.34
C ALA A 179 6.56 20.58 5.62
N LEU A 180 5.35 20.07 5.89
CA LEU A 180 4.10 20.61 5.35
C LEU A 180 3.86 22.07 5.75
N GLU A 181 4.09 22.44 7.01
CA GLU A 181 3.95 23.83 7.48
C GLU A 181 4.95 24.80 6.83
N SER A 182 6.13 24.33 6.43
CA SER A 182 7.18 25.17 5.85
C SER A 182 6.96 25.52 4.37
N GLU A 183 6.10 24.76 3.69
CA GLU A 183 5.80 24.94 2.27
C GLU A 183 4.50 25.71 1.99
N GLY A 184 3.70 26.01 3.03
CA GLY A 184 2.49 26.86 2.97
C GLY A 184 2.74 28.35 3.20
#